data_AF-A0A7C1CDP7-F1
#
_entry.id   AF-A0A7C1CDP7-F1
#
_cell.length_a   1.000
_cell.length_b   1.000
_cell.length_c   1.000
_cell.angle_alpha   90.00
_cell.angle_beta   90.00
_cell.angle_gamma   90.00
#
_symmetry.space_group_name_H-M   'P 1'
#
loop_
_entity.id
_entity.type
_entity.pdbx_description
1 polymer ?
#
loop_
_entity_poly.entity_id
_entity_poly.type
_entity_poly.pdbx_seq_one_letter_code
_entity_poly.pdbx_strand_id
1 'polypeptide(L)'
;MSTSPYSQQSIPPKAEGVREFTRLARIIAILRGIIALIAGLFLIIRSKQLDLSVFLVVTGAMDFFIHFNTAEILSLIDKGEYEKAKEKILPWTFFSIVFGGVIVGFFFLLAYTKFDEIAGQKCEKN
;
A
#
# COMPACT_ATOMS: atom_id res chain seq x y z
N MET A 1 -21.75 -15.79 28.60
CA MET A 1 -21.30 -14.43 28.24
C MET A 1 -19.96 -14.58 27.54
N SER A 2 -19.98 -14.71 26.21
CA SER A 2 -18.79 -14.97 25.39
C SER A 2 -17.98 -13.69 25.26
N THR A 3 -16.88 -13.60 26.00
CA THR A 3 -15.86 -12.57 25.77
C THR A 3 -15.19 -12.90 24.44
N SER A 4 -15.60 -12.18 23.40
CA SER A 4 -14.96 -12.20 22.09
C SER A 4 -13.46 -11.86 22.25
N PRO A 5 -12.52 -12.67 21.72
CA PRO A 5 -11.09 -12.54 21.96
C PRO A 5 -10.41 -11.42 21.15
N TYR A 6 -11.18 -10.43 20.66
CA TYR A 6 -10.59 -9.18 20.17
C TYR A 6 -10.27 -8.31 21.38
N SER A 7 -9.27 -8.73 22.16
CA SER A 7 -8.57 -7.86 23.08
C SER A 7 -8.13 -6.64 22.28
N GLN A 8 -8.78 -5.52 22.54
CA GLN A 8 -8.47 -4.22 21.99
C GLN A 8 -7.05 -3.85 22.43
N GLN A 9 -6.04 -4.27 21.65
CA GLN A 9 -4.85 -3.47 21.53
C GLN A 9 -5.31 -2.23 20.77
N SER A 10 -5.77 -1.22 21.51
CA SER A 10 -6.26 0.02 20.92
C SER A 10 -5.12 0.63 20.14
N ILE A 11 -5.18 0.46 18.81
CA ILE A 11 -4.30 1.16 17.90
C ILE A 11 -4.44 2.63 18.28
N PRO A 12 -3.34 3.34 18.61
CA PRO A 12 -3.46 4.74 18.99
C PRO A 12 -4.18 5.48 17.85
N PRO A 13 -5.08 6.43 18.15
CA PRO A 13 -5.93 7.06 17.14
C PRO A 13 -5.15 7.66 15.95
N LYS A 14 -3.86 7.96 16.12
CA LYS A 14 -2.95 8.37 15.04
C LYS A 14 -2.47 7.24 14.13
N ALA A 15 -2.28 6.03 14.66
CA ALA A 15 -1.91 4.85 13.88
C ALA A 15 -3.10 4.26 13.10
N GLU A 16 -4.33 4.60 13.49
CA GLU A 16 -5.53 4.28 12.71
C GLU A 16 -5.50 4.95 11.34
N GLY A 17 -5.11 6.23 11.26
CA GLY A 17 -4.96 6.95 9.99
C GLY A 17 -3.91 6.31 9.06
N VAL A 18 -2.77 5.88 9.59
CA VAL A 18 -1.74 5.16 8.82
C VAL A 18 -2.31 3.86 8.25
N ARG A 19 -3.04 3.11 9.08
CA ARG A 19 -3.67 1.84 8.71
C ARG A 19 -4.71 2.05 7.61
N GLU A 20 -5.52 3.08 7.71
CA GLU A 20 -6.53 3.43 6.71
C GLU A 20 -5.90 3.81 5.37
N PHE A 21 -4.90 4.70 5.36
CA PHE A 21 -4.21 5.08 4.11
C PHE A 21 -3.50 3.88 3.47
N THR A 22 -2.85 3.05 4.28
CA THR A 22 -2.20 1.82 3.80
C THR A 22 -3.22 0.83 3.23
N ARG A 23 -4.39 0.71 3.87
CA ARG A 23 -5.49 -0.14 3.39
C ARG A 23 -6.11 0.39 2.10
N LEU A 24 -6.31 1.70 1.98
CA LEU A 24 -6.80 2.34 0.76
C LEU A 24 -5.80 2.13 -0.39
N ALA A 25 -4.52 2.37 -0.15
CA ALA A 25 -3.46 2.12 -1.13
C ALA A 25 -3.49 0.68 -1.63
N ARG A 26 -3.68 -0.30 -0.73
CA ARG A 26 -3.80 -1.72 -1.08
C ARG A 26 -4.98 -2.03 -1.99
N ILE A 27 -6.14 -1.43 -1.71
CA ILE A 27 -7.37 -1.63 -2.50
C ILE A 27 -7.22 -0.97 -3.87
N ILE A 28 -6.68 0.25 -3.92
CA ILE A 28 -6.47 0.97 -5.17
C ILE A 28 -5.44 0.23 -6.05
N ALA A 29 -4.36 -0.28 -5.45
CA ALA A 29 -3.35 -1.07 -6.16
C ALA A 29 -3.98 -2.28 -6.87
N ILE A 30 -4.80 -3.08 -6.18
CA ILE A 30 -5.39 -4.26 -6.83
C ILE A 30 -6.40 -3.89 -7.91
N LEU A 31 -7.21 -2.84 -7.71
CA LEU A 31 -8.15 -2.37 -8.74
C LEU A 31 -7.40 -1.87 -9.98
N ARG A 32 -6.35 -1.07 -9.79
CA ARG A 32 -5.50 -0.59 -10.88
C ARG A 32 -4.82 -1.76 -11.60
N GLY A 33 -4.29 -2.72 -10.84
CA GLY A 33 -3.61 -3.90 -11.40
C GLY A 33 -4.53 -4.73 -12.29
N ILE A 34 -5.77 -4.97 -11.86
CA ILE A 34 -6.77 -5.68 -12.66
C ILE A 34 -7.11 -4.90 -13.94
N ILE A 35 -7.37 -3.59 -13.83
CA ILE A 35 -7.67 -2.75 -15.00
C ILE A 35 -6.50 -2.74 -15.99
N ALA A 36 -5.26 -2.61 -15.50
CA ALA A 36 -4.06 -2.59 -16.34
C ALA A 36 -3.85 -3.92 -17.06
N LEU A 37 -4.05 -5.06 -16.40
CA LEU A 37 -3.96 -6.37 -17.03
C LEU A 37 -5.02 -6.56 -18.12
N ILE A 38 -6.28 -6.23 -17.83
CA ILE A 38 -7.37 -6.35 -18.80
C ILE A 38 -7.12 -5.44 -20.01
N ALA A 39 -6.74 -4.18 -19.78
CA ALA A 39 -6.41 -3.24 -20.84
C ALA A 39 -5.20 -3.70 -21.67
N GLY A 40 -4.15 -4.20 -21.02
CA GLY A 40 -2.97 -4.76 -21.68
C GLY A 40 -3.33 -5.93 -22.60
N LEU A 41 -4.08 -6.91 -22.09
CA LEU A 41 -4.57 -8.06 -22.87
C LEU A 41 -5.45 -7.61 -24.05
N PHE A 42 -6.36 -6.66 -23.81
CA PHE A 42 -7.22 -6.12 -24.86
C PHE A 42 -6.41 -5.46 -26.00
N LEU A 43 -5.38 -4.68 -25.66
CA LEU A 43 -4.51 -4.04 -26.65
C LEU A 43 -3.66 -5.04 -27.45
N ILE A 44 -3.18 -6.12 -26.82
CA ILE A 44 -2.49 -7.22 -27.51
C ILE A 44 -3.40 -7.82 -28.58
N ILE A 45 -4.64 -8.15 -28.20
CA ILE A 45 -5.58 -8.87 -29.07
C ILE A 45 -6.13 -7.96 -30.17
N ARG A 46 -6.57 -6.73 -29.82
CA ARG A 46 -7.35 -5.89 -30.74
C ARG A 46 -6.51 -4.92 -31.57
N SER A 47 -5.51 -4.31 -30.96
CA SER A 47 -4.78 -3.16 -31.51
C SER A 47 -3.36 -3.50 -31.96
N LYS A 48 -2.83 -4.68 -31.58
CA LYS A 48 -1.45 -5.14 -31.86
C LYS A 48 -0.36 -4.15 -31.43
N GLN A 49 -0.66 -3.25 -30.50
CA GLN A 49 0.31 -2.31 -29.93
C GLN A 49 1.13 -3.02 -28.86
N LEU A 50 2.27 -3.58 -29.25
CA LEU A 50 3.12 -4.37 -28.35
C LEU A 50 3.72 -3.50 -27.23
N ASP A 51 4.26 -2.32 -27.53
CA ASP A 51 4.97 -1.50 -26.55
C ASP A 51 4.10 -1.12 -25.34
N LEU A 52 2.93 -0.51 -25.60
CA LEU A 52 2.02 -0.07 -24.54
C LEU A 52 1.39 -1.26 -23.80
N SER A 53 1.11 -2.35 -24.52
CA SER A 53 0.48 -3.52 -23.90
C SER A 53 1.41 -4.25 -22.94
N VAL A 54 2.68 -4.44 -23.32
CA VAL A 54 3.71 -5.01 -22.44
C VAL A 54 3.90 -4.12 -21.23
N PHE A 55 3.97 -2.80 -21.41
CA PHE A 55 4.06 -1.85 -20.30
C PHE A 55 2.87 -1.97 -19.33
N LEU A 56 1.64 -2.07 -19.83
CA LEU A 56 0.45 -2.22 -19.00
C LEU A 56 0.39 -3.56 -18.27
N VAL A 57 0.82 -4.65 -18.92
CA VAL A 57 0.87 -5.97 -18.28
C VAL A 57 1.91 -5.98 -17.16
N VAL A 58 3.10 -5.43 -17.40
CA VAL A 58 4.16 -5.32 -16.38
C VAL A 58 3.72 -4.43 -15.22
N THR A 59 3.13 -3.27 -15.53
CA THR A 59 2.58 -2.36 -14.52
C THR A 59 1.51 -3.04 -13.68
N GLY A 60 0.61 -3.78 -14.33
CA GLY A 60 -0.43 -4.55 -13.65
C GLY A 60 0.15 -5.62 -12.73
N ALA A 61 1.17 -6.36 -13.17
CA ALA A 61 1.86 -7.33 -12.33
C ALA A 61 2.54 -6.68 -11.11
N MET A 62 3.18 -5.51 -11.28
CA MET A 62 3.78 -4.76 -10.17
C MET A 62 2.75 -4.31 -9.13
N ASP A 63 1.54 -3.93 -9.55
CA ASP A 63 0.46 -3.58 -8.64
C ASP A 63 0.02 -4.77 -7.76
N PHE A 64 0.05 -5.99 -8.31
CA PHE A 64 -0.16 -7.20 -7.50
C PHE A 64 0.95 -7.40 -6.46
N PHE A 65 2.22 -7.20 -6.83
CA PHE A 65 3.33 -7.26 -5.87
C PHE A 65 3.17 -6.22 -4.76
N ILE A 66 2.76 -5.00 -5.09
CA ILE A 66 2.43 -3.96 -4.10
C ILE A 66 1.31 -4.44 -3.18
N HIS A 67 0.22 -4.99 -3.73
CA HIS A 67 -0.90 -5.50 -2.93
C HIS A 67 -0.45 -6.54 -1.88
N PHE A 68 0.38 -7.51 -2.28
CA PHE A 68 0.87 -8.55 -1.39
C PHE A 68 1.77 -7.97 -0.29
N ASN A 69 2.71 -7.09 -0.66
CA ASN A 69 3.60 -6.47 0.32
C ASN A 69 2.87 -5.54 1.29
N THR A 70 1.80 -4.89 0.84
CA THR A 70 0.99 -4.01 1.70
C THR A 70 0.24 -4.79 2.78
N ALA A 71 -0.09 -6.07 2.52
CA ALA A 71 -0.65 -6.95 3.55
C ALA A 71 0.33 -7.14 4.72
N GLU A 72 1.62 -7.25 4.41
CA GLU A 72 2.66 -7.39 5.42
C GLU A 72 2.86 -6.09 6.21
N ILE A 73 2.85 -4.94 5.53
CA ILE A 73 2.93 -3.61 6.17
C ILE A 73 1.78 -3.42 7.15
N LEU A 74 0.54 -3.78 6.75
CA LEU A 74 -0.62 -3.76 7.65
C LEU A 74 -0.41 -4.65 8.87
N SER A 75 0.17 -5.85 8.70
CA SER A 75 0.47 -6.73 9.83
C SER A 75 1.51 -6.13 10.79
N LEU A 76 2.47 -5.36 10.29
CA LEU A 76 3.46 -4.66 11.12
C LEU A 76 2.82 -3.49 11.89
N ILE A 77 1.90 -2.76 11.26
CA ILE A 77 1.11 -1.71 11.91
C ILE A 77 0.25 -2.30 13.02
N ASP A 78 -0.43 -3.43 12.76
CA ASP A 78 -1.28 -4.12 13.74
C ASP A 78 -0.46 -4.66 14.93
N LYS A 79 0.82 -5.02 14.71
CA LYS A 79 1.78 -5.42 15.78
C LYS A 79 2.41 -4.24 16.53
N GLY A 80 2.18 -3.01 16.10
CA GLY A 80 2.82 -1.81 16.67
C GLY A 80 4.30 -1.61 16.26
N GLU A 81 4.79 -2.36 15.27
CA GLU A 81 6.16 -2.26 14.74
C GLU A 81 6.27 -1.14 13.69
N TYR A 82 5.96 0.09 14.10
CA TYR A 82 5.82 1.25 13.20
C TYR A 82 7.09 1.62 12.43
N GLU A 83 8.28 1.48 13.03
CA GLU A 83 9.54 1.77 12.35
C GLU A 83 9.80 0.82 11.18
N LYS A 84 9.58 -0.48 11.39
CA LYS A 84 9.73 -1.48 10.32
C LYS A 84 8.68 -1.30 9.23
N ALA A 85 7.44 -0.97 9.61
CA ALA A 85 6.38 -0.67 8.67
C ALA A 85 6.74 0.56 7.79
N LYS A 86 7.31 1.60 8.41
CA LYS A 86 7.78 2.81 7.73
C LYS A 86 8.94 2.55 6.78
N GLU A 87 9.93 1.75 7.18
CA GLU A 87 11.05 1.39 6.31
C GLU A 87 10.56 0.61 5.09
N LYS A 88 9.60 -0.30 5.31
CA LYS A 88 9.08 -1.18 4.26
C LYS A 88 8.19 -0.45 3.25
N ILE A 89 7.44 0.58 3.66
CA ILE A 89 6.53 1.32 2.76
C ILE A 89 7.26 2.21 1.75
N LEU A 90 8.48 2.65 2.06
CA LEU A 90 9.21 3.63 1.27
C LEU A 90 9.66 3.12 -0.11
N PRO A 91 10.27 1.92 -0.25
CA PRO A 91 10.57 1.32 -1.56
C PRO A 91 9.31 1.17 -2.42
N TRP A 92 8.19 0.74 -1.84
CA TRP A 92 6.93 0.56 -2.58
C TRP A 92 6.32 1.87 -3.06
N THR A 93 6.51 2.96 -2.31
CA THR A 93 6.14 4.30 -2.74
C THR A 93 6.90 4.68 -4.01
N PHE A 94 8.22 4.47 -4.03
CA PHE A 94 9.07 4.74 -5.18
C PHE A 94 8.68 3.91 -6.41
N PHE A 95 8.53 2.59 -6.23
CA PHE A 95 8.07 1.71 -7.31
C PHE A 95 6.70 2.13 -7.83
N SER A 96 5.76 2.46 -6.94
CA SER A 96 4.43 2.87 -7.35
C SER A 96 4.47 4.10 -8.25
N ILE A 97 5.24 5.13 -7.90
CA ILE A 97 5.37 6.35 -8.72
C ILE A 97 6.03 6.05 -10.07
N VAL A 98 7.12 5.27 -10.08
CA VAL A 98 7.87 4.92 -11.31
C VAL A 98 7.00 4.11 -12.29
N PHE A 99 6.18 3.20 -11.79
CA PHE A 99 5.25 2.39 -12.61
C PHE A 99 3.89 3.09 -12.82
N GLY A 100 3.86 4.43 -12.82
CA GLY A 100 2.69 5.25 -13.15
C GLY A 100 1.56 5.22 -12.12
N GLY A 101 1.80 4.66 -10.94
CA GLY A 101 0.85 4.49 -9.83
C GLY A 101 0.84 5.69 -8.91
N VAL A 102 0.80 6.90 -9.45
CA VAL A 102 0.93 8.15 -8.68
C VAL A 102 -0.07 8.22 -7.52
N ILE A 103 -1.31 7.77 -7.73
CA ILE A 103 -2.34 7.77 -6.68
C ILE A 103 -1.95 6.82 -5.54
N VAL A 104 -1.50 5.60 -5.85
CA VAL A 104 -1.09 4.61 -4.85
C VAL A 104 0.16 5.09 -4.11
N GLY A 105 1.14 5.61 -4.84
CA GLY A 105 2.32 6.24 -4.27
C GLY A 105 1.99 7.41 -3.35
N PHE A 106 1.01 8.24 -3.72
CA PHE A 106 0.56 9.35 -2.89
C PHE A 106 -0.04 8.87 -1.55
N PHE A 107 -0.90 7.85 -1.56
CA PHE A 107 -1.42 7.28 -0.31
C PHE A 107 -0.32 6.66 0.56
N PHE A 108 0.68 6.00 -0.03
CA PHE A 108 1.82 5.51 0.74
C PHE A 108 2.69 6.64 1.30
N LEU A 109 2.84 7.75 0.57
CA LEU A 109 3.53 8.93 1.08
C LEU A 109 2.80 9.53 2.29
N LEU A 110 1.46 9.64 2.22
CA LEU A 110 0.64 10.10 3.35
C LEU A 110 0.77 9.17 4.57
N ALA A 111 0.80 7.85 4.33
CA ALA A 111 1.07 6.89 5.39
C ALA A 111 2.49 7.08 5.96
N TYR A 112 3.48 7.34 5.12
CA TYR A 112 4.87 7.60 5.51
C TYR A 112 5.01 8.82 6.44
N THR A 113 4.41 9.96 6.09
CA THR A 113 4.48 11.18 6.93
C THR A 113 3.77 10.99 8.27
N LYS A 114 2.71 10.17 8.30
CA LYS A 114 2.00 9.83 9.53
C LYS A 114 2.81 8.94 10.47
N PHE A 115 3.73 8.12 9.96
CA PHE A 115 4.64 7.36 10.82
C PHE A 115 5.59 8.27 11.62
N ASP A 116 6.01 9.42 11.07
CA ASP A 116 6.87 10.39 11.78
C ASP A 116 6.15 11.05 12.96
N GLU A 117 4.87 11.37 12.81
CA GLU A 117 4.05 11.89 13.91
C GLU A 117 3.96 10.91 15.09
N ILE A 118 4.00 9.60 14.83
CA ILE A 118 3.94 8.55 15.85
C ILE A 118 5.30 8.40 16.55
N ALA A 119 6.41 8.49 15.80
CA ALA A 119 7.76 8.39 16.35
C ALA A 119 8.11 9.57 17.28
N GLY A 120 7.71 10.79 16.91
CA GLY A 120 7.95 11.99 17.72
C GLY A 120 7.30 11.93 19.12
N GLN A 121 6.12 11.33 19.24
CA GLN A 121 5.43 11.23 20.55
C GLN A 121 6.02 10.19 21.50
N LYS A 122 6.71 9.16 20.99
CA LYS A 122 7.44 8.22 21.86
C LYS A 122 8.60 8.90 22.59
N CYS A 123 9.16 9.97 22.03
CA CYS A 123 10.26 10.72 22.64
C CYS A 123 9.79 11.77 23.66
N GLU A 124 8.55 12.27 23.55
CA GLU A 124 8.01 13.27 24.50
C GLU A 124 7.51 12.64 25.82
N LYS A 125 7.26 11.33 25.83
CA LYS A 125 6.80 10.57 27.01
C LYS A 125 7.93 9.88 27.80
N ASN A 126 9.18 10.08 27.40
CA ASN A 126 10.38 9.54 28.06
C ASN A 126 11.24 10.68 28.56
#